data_AF-A0A661HKN8-F1
#
_entry.id   AF-A0A661HKN8-F1
#
_cell.length_a   1.000
_cell.length_b   1.000
_cell.length_c   1.000
_cell.angle_alpha   90.00
_cell.angle_beta   90.00
_cell.angle_gamma   90.00
#
_symmetry.space_group_name_H-M   'P 1'
#
loop_
_entity.id
_entity.type
_entity.pdbx_description
1 polymer ?
#
loop_
_entity_poly.entity_id
_entity_poly.type
_entity_poly.pdbx_seq_one_letter_code
_entity_poly.pdbx_strand_id
1 'polypeptide(L)'
;MRIREIIEILMNTELEQINIGEDENRVISILNLSLIEVYGKFNILQEEQVITIVPGQTRYQLQDNSQRVLQVYWRNLNKNPALGQDAFEEVPLNDINCDESVFTPQPYIMHIPNPEEGRVYSVMHSVTPPYLTPGNVDTIDFIVPPQYLEPVLHYAAYRAYKSMNGDNKTEISSHLQLYVQSCDEVYRKGMVNYSMLTNTKLDERGFR
;
A
#
# COMPACT_ATOMS: atom_id res chain seq x y z
N MET A 1 -11.06 -3.76 -12.84
CA MET A 1 -12.44 -4.21 -12.57
C MET A 1 -13.08 -3.26 -11.57
N ARG A 2 -14.33 -2.83 -11.79
CA ARG A 2 -15.08 -1.97 -10.86
C ARG A 2 -15.50 -2.75 -9.62
N ILE A 3 -15.72 -2.06 -8.50
CA ILE A 3 -16.11 -2.70 -7.23
C ILE A 3 -17.38 -3.53 -7.34
N ARG A 4 -18.43 -3.03 -7.99
CA ARG A 4 -19.69 -3.75 -8.19
C ARG A 4 -19.48 -5.12 -8.87
N GLU A 5 -18.66 -5.16 -9.91
CA GLU A 5 -18.33 -6.39 -10.64
C GLU A 5 -17.61 -7.40 -9.73
N ILE A 6 -16.75 -6.93 -8.84
CA ILE A 6 -16.02 -7.80 -7.89
C ILE A 6 -16.97 -8.38 -6.84
N ILE A 7 -17.91 -7.58 -6.34
CA ILE A 7 -18.95 -8.05 -5.41
C ILE A 7 -19.77 -9.15 -6.08
N GLU A 8 -20.21 -8.92 -7.32
CA GLU A 8 -20.98 -9.90 -8.09
C GLU A 8 -20.19 -11.20 -8.33
N ILE A 9 -18.91 -11.11 -8.73
CA ILE A 9 -18.06 -12.29 -8.88
C ILE A 9 -17.95 -13.04 -7.56
N LEU A 10 -17.61 -12.33 -6.48
CA LEU A 10 -17.42 -12.94 -5.16
C LEU A 10 -18.67 -13.67 -4.66
N MET A 11 -19.87 -13.08 -4.85
CA MET A 11 -21.14 -13.69 -4.48
C MET A 11 -21.47 -14.93 -5.33
N ASN A 12 -21.14 -14.92 -6.62
CA ASN A 12 -21.46 -16.00 -7.56
C ASN A 12 -20.34 -17.05 -7.71
N THR A 13 -19.21 -16.91 -7.01
CA THR A 13 -18.13 -17.90 -7.02
C THR A 13 -17.78 -18.35 -5.60
N GLU A 14 -16.92 -17.60 -4.91
CA GLU A 14 -16.32 -18.06 -3.65
C GLU A 14 -17.34 -18.16 -2.50
N LEU A 15 -18.41 -17.36 -2.55
CA LEU A 15 -19.41 -17.26 -1.50
C LEU A 15 -20.76 -17.91 -1.85
N GLU A 16 -20.89 -18.54 -3.01
CA GLU A 16 -22.15 -19.11 -3.49
C GLU A 16 -22.76 -20.11 -2.49
N GLN A 17 -21.90 -20.89 -1.83
CA GLN A 17 -22.32 -21.97 -0.92
C GLN A 17 -22.60 -21.52 0.51
N ILE A 18 -22.44 -20.23 0.83
CA ILE A 18 -22.59 -19.74 2.21
C ILE A 18 -23.62 -18.61 2.29
N ASN A 19 -24.42 -18.62 3.37
CA ASN A 19 -25.46 -17.62 3.61
C ASN A 19 -24.94 -16.16 3.67
N ILE A 20 -23.62 -15.97 3.85
CA ILE A 20 -23.00 -14.63 3.80
C ILE A 20 -23.09 -14.03 2.40
N GLY A 21 -23.09 -14.85 1.34
CA GLY A 21 -23.23 -14.40 -0.04
C GLY A 21 -24.55 -13.70 -0.33
N GLU A 22 -25.57 -13.87 0.52
CA GLU A 22 -26.89 -13.22 0.38
C GLU A 22 -26.97 -11.86 1.09
N ASP A 23 -26.01 -11.52 1.95
CA ASP A 23 -25.95 -10.27 2.71
C ASP A 23 -24.85 -9.35 2.17
N GLU A 24 -25.24 -8.45 1.26
CA GLU A 24 -24.35 -7.51 0.61
C GLU A 24 -23.54 -6.65 1.61
N ASN A 25 -24.11 -6.28 2.76
CA ASN A 25 -23.39 -5.50 3.76
C ASN A 25 -22.20 -6.28 4.35
N ARG A 26 -22.39 -7.58 4.56
CA ARG A 26 -21.33 -8.47 5.04
C ARG A 26 -20.28 -8.70 3.95
N VAL A 27 -20.71 -8.88 2.70
CA VAL A 27 -19.81 -8.99 1.55
C VAL A 27 -18.94 -7.74 1.40
N ILE A 28 -19.54 -6.54 1.48
CA ILE A 28 -18.83 -5.25 1.44
C ILE A 28 -17.81 -5.16 2.58
N SER A 29 -18.20 -5.55 3.80
CA SER A 29 -17.30 -5.53 4.96
C SER A 29 -16.10 -6.47 4.79
N ILE A 30 -16.33 -7.66 4.24
CA ILE A 30 -15.28 -8.64 3.92
C ILE A 30 -14.38 -8.13 2.79
N LEU A 31 -14.95 -7.52 1.76
CA LEU A 31 -14.21 -6.96 0.65
C LEU A 31 -13.31 -5.80 1.10
N ASN A 32 -13.79 -4.90 1.97
CA ASN A 32 -12.96 -3.85 2.57
C ASN A 32 -11.70 -4.44 3.24
N LEU A 33 -11.86 -5.49 4.04
CA LEU A 33 -10.75 -6.15 4.72
C LEU A 33 -9.78 -6.80 3.73
N SER A 34 -10.30 -7.37 2.64
CA SER A 34 -9.49 -7.98 1.59
C SER A 34 -8.71 -6.95 0.79
N LEU A 35 -9.34 -5.84 0.42
CA LEU A 35 -8.68 -4.73 -0.26
C LEU A 35 -7.57 -4.14 0.62
N ILE A 36 -7.81 -3.90 1.91
CA ILE A 36 -6.79 -3.39 2.84
C ILE A 36 -5.57 -4.32 2.89
N GLU A 37 -5.78 -5.64 3.02
CA GLU A 37 -4.71 -6.64 3.06
C GLU A 37 -3.89 -6.64 1.76
N VAL A 38 -4.55 -6.77 0.61
CA VAL A 38 -3.87 -6.91 -0.68
C VAL A 38 -3.18 -5.61 -1.08
N TYR A 39 -3.84 -4.47 -0.91
CA TYR A 39 -3.27 -3.16 -1.27
C TYR A 39 -2.07 -2.82 -0.38
N GLY A 40 -2.13 -3.14 0.91
CA GLY A 40 -1.00 -2.97 1.83
C GLY A 40 0.17 -3.90 1.51
N LYS A 41 -0.10 -5.14 1.09
CA LYS A 41 0.94 -6.11 0.72
C LYS A 41 1.71 -5.71 -0.53
N PHE A 42 1.02 -5.21 -1.55
CA PHE A 42 1.62 -4.89 -2.85
C PHE A 42 1.92 -3.40 -3.06
N ASN A 43 1.60 -2.52 -2.11
CA ASN A 43 1.73 -1.06 -2.24
C ASN A 43 1.07 -0.55 -3.53
N ILE A 44 -0.18 -0.99 -3.80
CA ILE A 44 -0.84 -0.77 -5.10
C ILE A 44 -1.11 0.71 -5.33
N LEU A 45 -1.65 1.41 -4.32
CA LEU A 45 -1.85 2.85 -4.33
C LEU A 45 -0.69 3.52 -3.62
N GLN A 46 -0.15 4.55 -4.25
CA GLN A 46 0.94 5.35 -3.71
C GLN A 46 0.64 6.81 -3.97
N GLU A 47 0.91 7.65 -2.98
CA GLU A 47 0.79 9.11 -3.07
C GLU A 47 2.10 9.75 -2.60
N GLU A 48 2.33 10.96 -3.10
CA GLU A 48 3.44 11.80 -2.66
C GLU A 48 2.90 12.86 -1.69
N GLN A 49 3.51 12.97 -0.52
CA GLN A 49 3.30 14.08 0.39
C GLN A 49 4.57 14.91 0.51
N VAL A 50 4.45 16.21 0.22
CA VAL A 50 5.54 17.17 0.42
C VAL A 50 5.47 17.74 1.84
N ILE A 51 6.57 17.63 2.58
CA ILE A 51 6.73 18.15 3.95
C ILE A 51 7.72 19.31 3.92
N THR A 52 7.25 20.48 4.34
CA THR A 52 8.09 21.66 4.58
C THR A 52 8.54 21.68 6.03
N ILE A 53 9.85 21.85 6.25
CA ILE A 53 10.43 21.88 7.59
C ILE A 53 10.00 23.15 8.33
N VAL A 54 9.60 22.97 9.60
CA VAL A 54 9.32 24.05 10.54
C VAL A 54 10.42 24.07 11.60
N PRO A 55 11.06 25.22 11.88
CA PRO A 55 12.12 25.32 12.89
C PRO A 55 11.67 24.76 14.26
N GLY A 56 12.48 23.86 14.81
CA GLY A 56 12.22 23.21 16.11
C GLY A 56 11.19 22.08 16.08
N GLN A 57 10.57 21.78 14.93
CA GLN A 57 9.64 20.66 14.79
C GLN A 57 10.34 19.43 14.21
N THR A 58 10.27 18.31 14.92
CA THR A 58 10.85 17.03 14.49
C THR A 58 9.80 16.02 14.06
N ARG A 59 8.51 16.24 14.37
CA ARG A 59 7.42 15.32 14.05
C ARG A 59 6.45 15.95 13.08
N TYR A 60 6.11 15.21 12.02
CA TYR A 60 5.29 15.67 10.92
C TYR A 60 4.15 14.68 10.70
N GLN A 61 2.94 15.21 10.55
CA GLN A 61 1.74 14.43 10.28
C GLN A 61 1.73 14.01 8.82
N LEU A 62 1.59 12.72 8.59
CA LEU A 62 1.31 12.16 7.28
C LEU A 62 -0.20 12.17 7.02
N GLN A 63 -0.59 12.03 5.77
CA GLN A 63 -1.99 11.89 5.40
C GLN A 63 -2.66 10.72 6.15
N ASP A 64 -3.93 10.90 6.55
CA ASP A 64 -4.67 9.93 7.38
C ASP A 64 -4.93 8.58 6.67
N ASN A 65 -4.73 8.53 5.36
CA ASN A 65 -4.84 7.33 4.53
C ASN A 65 -3.49 6.59 4.38
N SER A 66 -2.37 7.15 4.86
CA SER A 66 -1.02 6.60 4.72
C SER A 66 -0.87 5.30 5.52
N GLN A 67 -0.59 4.19 4.82
CA GLN A 67 -0.34 2.90 5.45
C GLN A 67 1.14 2.72 5.83
N ARG A 68 2.05 3.05 4.90
CA ARG A 68 3.48 2.85 5.08
C ARG A 68 4.27 3.83 4.22
N VAL A 69 5.25 4.51 4.82
CA VAL A 69 6.24 5.26 4.04
C VAL A 69 7.12 4.27 3.30
N LEU A 70 7.24 4.47 1.99
CA LEU A 70 8.00 3.61 1.09
C LEU A 70 9.38 4.20 0.86
N GLN A 71 9.43 5.49 0.52
CA GLN A 71 10.65 6.20 0.20
C GLN A 71 10.52 7.65 0.64
N VAL A 72 11.65 8.25 0.97
CA VAL A 72 11.74 9.65 1.30
C VAL A 72 12.88 10.25 0.51
N TYR A 73 12.60 11.39 -0.11
CA TYR A 73 13.60 12.20 -0.77
C TYR A 73 13.63 13.57 -0.12
N TRP A 74 14.78 14.24 -0.19
CA TRP A 74 14.85 15.65 0.18
C TRP A 74 15.51 16.47 -0.92
N ARG A 75 15.16 17.75 -0.93
CA ARG A 75 15.82 18.77 -1.75
C ARG A 75 16.13 19.99 -0.88
N ASN A 76 17.31 20.56 -1.04
CA ASN A 76 17.69 21.80 -0.38
C ASN A 76 17.47 22.97 -1.34
N LEU A 77 16.51 23.83 -0.97
CA LEU A 77 16.10 24.99 -1.76
C LEU A 77 17.16 26.10 -1.79
N ASN A 78 18.14 26.06 -0.88
CA ASN A 78 19.22 27.04 -0.81
C ASN A 78 20.41 26.68 -1.74
N LYS A 79 20.41 25.49 -2.36
CA LYS A 79 21.43 25.11 -3.35
C LYS A 79 21.06 25.68 -4.73
N ASN A 80 22.04 26.24 -5.43
CA ASN A 80 21.83 26.95 -6.70
C ASN A 80 21.53 25.98 -7.87
N PRO A 81 20.38 26.09 -8.55
CA PRO A 81 20.02 25.28 -9.73
C PRO A 81 21.08 25.31 -10.85
N ALA A 82 21.80 26.43 -10.99
CA ALA A 82 22.81 26.63 -12.03
C ALA A 82 24.04 25.72 -11.88
N LEU A 83 24.22 25.06 -10.74
CA LEU A 83 25.31 24.12 -10.47
C LEU A 83 24.91 22.64 -10.69
N GLY A 84 23.69 22.37 -11.18
CA GLY A 84 23.22 21.00 -11.41
C GLY A 84 22.95 20.20 -10.12
N GLN A 85 22.85 20.87 -8.97
CA GLN A 85 22.66 20.27 -7.65
C GLN A 85 21.18 20.18 -7.23
N ASP A 86 20.27 20.25 -8.20
CA ASP A 86 18.81 20.20 -8.00
C ASP A 86 18.25 18.77 -7.83
N ALA A 87 19.14 17.80 -7.59
CA ALA A 87 18.74 16.42 -7.44
C ALA A 87 18.02 16.19 -6.11
N PHE A 88 16.92 15.44 -6.18
CA PHE A 88 16.34 14.81 -5.00
C PHE A 88 17.31 13.76 -4.49
N GLU A 89 17.72 13.88 -3.23
CA GLU A 89 18.58 12.92 -2.55
C GLU A 89 17.69 11.96 -1.74
N GLU A 90 17.85 10.65 -1.92
CA GLU A 90 17.11 9.65 -1.15
C GLU A 90 17.58 9.66 0.32
N VAL A 91 16.63 9.74 1.25
CA VAL A 91 16.88 9.70 2.68
C VAL A 91 16.69 8.27 3.17
N PRO A 92 17.64 7.71 3.95
CA PRO A 92 17.46 6.42 4.59
C PRO A 92 16.22 6.42 5.51
N LEU A 93 15.41 5.38 5.42
CA LEU A 93 14.18 5.21 6.20
C LEU A 93 14.38 4.17 7.30
N ASN A 94 14.12 4.57 8.56
CA ASN A 94 14.24 3.71 9.75
C ASN A 94 15.61 3.04 9.91
N ASP A 95 16.70 3.68 9.45
CA ASP A 95 18.06 3.19 9.62
C ASP A 95 18.71 3.84 10.85
N ILE A 96 18.81 3.07 11.92
CA ILE A 96 19.41 3.51 13.18
C ILE A 96 20.91 3.81 13.08
N ASN A 97 21.58 3.37 12.02
CA ASN A 97 23.01 3.58 11.82
C ASN A 97 23.30 4.81 10.94
N CYS A 98 22.26 5.52 10.49
CA CYS A 98 22.39 6.71 9.66
C CYS A 98 21.79 7.94 10.38
N ASP A 99 22.64 8.92 10.68
CA ASP A 99 22.25 10.16 11.37
C ASP A 99 21.27 11.03 10.57
N GLU A 100 21.24 10.85 9.24
CA GLU A 100 20.32 11.54 8.34
C GLU A 100 18.99 10.78 8.16
N SER A 101 18.85 9.61 8.77
CA SER A 101 17.65 8.78 8.62
C SER A 101 16.41 9.46 9.18
N VAL A 102 15.30 9.27 8.48
CA VAL A 102 13.96 9.61 8.95
C VAL A 102 13.26 8.37 9.46
N PHE A 103 12.37 8.54 10.42
CA PHE A 103 11.74 7.44 11.15
C PHE A 103 10.22 7.52 11.07
N THR A 104 9.55 6.38 11.13
CA THR A 104 8.09 6.29 11.23
C THR A 104 7.70 5.58 12.53
N PRO A 105 7.86 6.26 13.70
CA PRO A 105 7.71 5.60 15.01
C PRO A 105 6.25 5.27 15.36
N GLN A 106 5.28 5.91 14.70
CA GLN A 106 3.84 5.75 14.93
C GLN A 106 3.08 5.83 13.60
N PRO A 107 1.86 5.27 13.53
CA PRO A 107 0.98 5.50 12.38
C PRO A 107 0.83 7.00 12.10
N TYR A 108 0.90 7.36 10.82
CA TYR A 108 0.74 8.73 10.34
C TYR A 108 1.73 9.76 10.87
N ILE A 109 2.83 9.35 11.51
CA ILE A 109 3.84 10.28 12.01
C ILE A 109 5.19 9.95 11.40
N MET A 110 5.76 10.94 10.71
CA MET A 110 7.16 10.95 10.30
C MET A 110 7.99 11.76 11.29
N HIS A 111 9.07 11.18 11.77
CA HIS A 111 10.03 11.80 12.66
C HIS A 111 11.33 12.10 11.88
N ILE A 112 11.68 13.37 11.79
CA ILE A 112 12.89 13.89 11.19
C ILE A 112 13.76 14.39 12.35
N PRO A 113 14.79 13.63 12.79
CA PRO A 113 15.54 13.95 14.00
C PRO A 113 16.33 15.26 13.87
N ASN A 114 16.90 15.50 12.70
CA ASN A 114 17.77 16.64 12.40
C ASN A 114 17.14 17.51 11.29
N PRO A 115 16.04 18.24 11.58
CA PRO A 115 15.39 19.06 10.57
C PRO A 115 16.26 20.28 10.24
N GLU A 116 16.64 20.42 8.96
CA GLU A 116 17.40 21.58 8.49
C GLU A 116 16.51 22.57 7.73
N GLU A 117 16.68 23.86 8.04
CA GLU A 117 15.96 24.93 7.37
C GLU A 117 16.28 24.98 5.87
N GLY A 118 15.27 25.18 5.03
CA GLY A 118 15.40 25.19 3.58
C GLY A 118 15.41 23.79 2.94
N ARG A 119 15.32 22.70 3.72
CA ARG A 119 15.01 21.38 3.18
C ARG A 119 13.50 21.19 3.01
N VAL A 120 13.14 20.54 1.91
CA VAL A 120 11.80 20.03 1.63
C VAL A 120 11.90 18.53 1.45
N TYR A 121 11.03 17.78 2.12
CA TYR A 121 10.98 16.33 2.02
C TYR A 121 9.81 15.92 1.11
N SER A 122 10.07 15.07 0.13
CA SER A 122 9.07 14.36 -0.66
C SER A 122 8.94 12.96 -0.09
N VAL A 123 7.76 12.62 0.39
CA VAL A 123 7.47 11.35 1.07
C VAL A 123 6.54 10.54 0.19
N MET A 124 7.06 9.46 -0.38
CA MET A 124 6.27 8.47 -1.10
C MET A 124 5.73 7.47 -0.08
N HIS A 125 4.40 7.33 -0.01
CA HIS A 125 3.75 6.40 0.92
C HIS A 125 2.69 5.57 0.22
N SER A 126 2.47 4.35 0.70
CA SER A 126 1.33 3.53 0.28
C SER A 126 0.05 4.03 0.95
N VAL A 127 -1.06 3.87 0.25
CA VAL A 127 -2.35 4.45 0.63
C VAL A 127 -3.40 3.37 0.83
N THR A 128 -4.21 3.55 1.86
CA THR A 128 -5.37 2.69 2.14
C THR A 128 -6.40 2.83 1.03
N PRO A 129 -6.93 1.73 0.46
CA PRO A 129 -7.98 1.82 -0.53
C PRO A 129 -9.22 2.52 0.03
N PRO A 130 -10.03 3.18 -0.82
CA PRO A 130 -11.26 3.83 -0.37
C PRO A 130 -12.20 2.86 0.35
N TYR A 131 -12.77 3.31 1.47
CA TYR A 131 -13.68 2.47 2.24
C TYR A 131 -15.04 2.33 1.55
N LEU A 132 -15.45 1.08 1.32
CA LEU A 132 -16.69 0.74 0.65
C LEU A 132 -17.85 0.73 1.64
N THR A 133 -18.98 1.26 1.21
CA THR A 133 -20.26 1.26 1.94
C THR A 133 -21.39 0.97 0.96
N PRO A 134 -22.55 0.46 1.43
CA PRO A 134 -23.70 0.23 0.55
C PRO A 134 -24.13 1.47 -0.24
N GLY A 135 -23.87 2.67 0.30
CA GLY A 135 -24.20 3.93 -0.36
C GLY A 135 -23.21 4.41 -1.42
N ASN A 136 -22.02 3.81 -1.54
CA ASN A 136 -20.98 4.26 -2.48
C ASN A 136 -20.46 3.20 -3.45
N VAL A 137 -20.77 1.92 -3.24
CA VAL A 137 -20.23 0.80 -4.06
C VAL A 137 -20.55 0.91 -5.55
N ASP A 138 -21.66 1.56 -5.92
CA ASP A 138 -22.06 1.79 -7.31
C ASP A 138 -21.41 3.01 -7.96
N THR A 139 -21.02 3.99 -7.14
CA THR A 139 -20.58 5.31 -7.61
C THR A 139 -19.09 5.53 -7.44
N ILE A 140 -18.42 4.70 -6.65
CA ILE A 140 -17.00 4.85 -6.37
C ILE A 140 -16.17 4.55 -7.62
N ASP A 141 -15.38 5.53 -8.06
CA ASP A 141 -14.46 5.36 -9.17
C ASP A 141 -13.16 4.74 -8.67
N PHE A 142 -13.25 3.46 -8.30
CA PHE A 142 -12.13 2.67 -7.81
C PHE A 142 -12.04 1.35 -8.55
N ILE A 143 -10.86 1.08 -9.08
CA ILE A 143 -10.60 -0.06 -9.95
C ILE A 143 -9.56 -0.95 -9.28
N VAL A 144 -9.90 -2.24 -9.15
CA VAL A 144 -8.91 -3.26 -8.79
C VAL A 144 -8.20 -3.71 -10.06
N PRO A 145 -6.85 -3.60 -10.13
CA PRO A 145 -6.10 -4.10 -11.26
C PRO A 145 -6.26 -5.63 -11.38
N PRO A 146 -6.44 -6.19 -12.60
CA PRO A 146 -6.78 -7.60 -12.78
C PRO A 146 -5.79 -8.58 -12.15
N GLN A 147 -4.49 -8.25 -12.12
CA GLN A 147 -3.46 -9.10 -11.53
C GLN A 147 -3.64 -9.32 -10.01
N TYR A 148 -4.38 -8.44 -9.33
CA TYR A 148 -4.65 -8.56 -7.89
C TYR A 148 -6.04 -9.13 -7.60
N LEU A 149 -6.83 -9.47 -8.64
CA LEU A 149 -8.20 -9.96 -8.47
C LEU A 149 -8.24 -11.27 -7.66
N GLU A 150 -7.44 -12.27 -8.05
CA GLU A 150 -7.41 -13.57 -7.36
C GLU A 150 -6.96 -13.43 -5.88
N PRO A 151 -5.87 -12.69 -5.54
CA PRO A 151 -5.56 -12.40 -4.15
C PRO A 151 -6.73 -11.79 -3.37
N VAL A 152 -7.45 -10.83 -3.96
CA VAL A 152 -8.60 -10.19 -3.32
C VAL A 152 -9.75 -11.18 -3.09
N LEU A 153 -10.09 -11.99 -4.10
CA LEU A 153 -11.18 -12.96 -4.00
C LEU A 153 -10.88 -14.06 -2.97
N HIS A 154 -9.70 -14.67 -3.03
CA HIS A 154 -9.33 -15.76 -2.13
C HIS A 154 -9.21 -15.30 -0.67
N TYR A 155 -8.67 -14.09 -0.42
CA TYR A 155 -8.63 -13.57 0.94
C TYR A 155 -10.03 -13.20 1.45
N ALA A 156 -10.90 -12.65 0.59
CA ALA A 156 -12.29 -12.39 0.94
C ALA A 156 -13.01 -13.70 1.33
N ALA A 157 -12.86 -14.76 0.53
CA ALA A 157 -13.39 -16.08 0.81
C ALA A 157 -12.89 -16.63 2.16
N TYR A 158 -11.57 -16.60 2.39
CA TYR A 158 -10.96 -16.99 3.67
C TYR A 158 -11.61 -16.27 4.86
N ARG A 159 -11.80 -14.94 4.77
CA ARG A 159 -12.42 -14.14 5.83
C ARG A 159 -13.90 -14.50 6.04
N ALA A 160 -14.63 -14.77 4.96
CA ALA A 160 -16.02 -15.17 5.02
C ALA A 160 -16.19 -16.49 5.77
N TYR A 161 -15.52 -17.56 5.34
CA TYR A 161 -15.58 -18.88 5.99
C TYR A 161 -15.07 -18.85 7.43
N LYS A 162 -14.03 -18.07 7.72
CA LYS A 162 -13.50 -17.90 9.08
C LYS A 162 -14.48 -17.20 10.03
N SER A 163 -15.35 -16.35 9.50
CA SER A 163 -16.36 -15.63 10.30
C SER A 163 -17.59 -16.48 10.63
N MET A 164 -17.75 -17.64 10.00
CA MET A 164 -18.88 -18.53 10.23
C MET A 164 -18.66 -19.41 11.46
N ASN A 165 -19.74 -19.64 12.22
CA ASN A 165 -19.76 -20.64 13.26
C ASN A 165 -20.03 -22.01 12.60
N GLY A 166 -19.01 -22.87 12.52
CA GLY A 166 -19.14 -24.20 11.90
C GLY A 166 -17.79 -24.92 11.77
N ASP A 167 -17.80 -26.16 11.28
CA ASP A 167 -16.58 -26.95 11.02
C ASP A 167 -16.07 -26.72 9.59
N ASN A 168 -15.74 -25.47 9.28
CA ASN A 168 -15.26 -25.06 7.94
C ASN A 168 -13.72 -25.04 7.86
N LYS A 169 -13.05 -25.86 8.68
CA LYS A 169 -11.58 -25.79 8.83
C LYS A 169 -10.85 -26.07 7.53
N THR A 170 -11.41 -26.95 6.70
CA THR A 170 -10.85 -27.34 5.41
C THR A 170 -10.91 -26.16 4.44
N GLU A 171 -12.06 -25.54 4.29
CA GLU A 171 -12.32 -24.39 3.41
C GLU A 171 -11.49 -23.18 3.83
N ILE A 172 -11.44 -22.89 5.14
CA ILE A 172 -10.60 -21.81 5.68
C ILE A 172 -9.13 -22.02 5.30
N SER A 173 -8.62 -23.25 5.44
CA SER A 173 -7.22 -23.57 5.12
C SER A 173 -6.96 -23.51 3.62
N SER A 174 -7.88 -24.02 2.80
CA SER A 174 -7.80 -24.01 1.34
C SER A 174 -7.77 -22.59 0.77
N HIS A 175 -8.71 -21.72 1.17
CA HIS A 175 -8.75 -20.35 0.67
C HIS A 175 -7.54 -19.52 1.13
N LEU A 176 -7.02 -19.77 2.34
CA LEU A 176 -5.78 -19.14 2.78
C LEU A 176 -4.59 -19.59 1.93
N GLN A 177 -4.51 -20.88 1.60
CA GLN A 177 -3.47 -21.41 0.72
C GLN A 177 -3.55 -20.82 -0.70
N LEU A 178 -4.75 -20.74 -1.28
CA LEU A 178 -4.98 -20.11 -2.58
C LEU A 178 -4.62 -18.62 -2.57
N TYR A 179 -4.93 -17.89 -1.49
CA TYR A 179 -4.49 -16.51 -1.32
C TYR A 179 -2.96 -16.39 -1.33
N VAL A 180 -2.25 -17.25 -0.60
CA VAL A 180 -0.78 -17.25 -0.57
C VAL A 180 -0.22 -17.56 -1.97
N GLN A 181 -0.75 -18.59 -2.63
CA GLN A 181 -0.31 -19.00 -3.97
C GLN A 181 -0.53 -17.91 -5.02
N SER A 182 -1.71 -17.27 -5.02
CA SER A 182 -2.02 -16.18 -5.94
C SER A 182 -1.14 -14.96 -5.68
N CYS A 183 -0.81 -14.65 -4.41
CA CYS A 183 0.18 -13.62 -4.11
C CYS A 183 1.57 -13.95 -4.67
N ASP A 184 2.03 -15.18 -4.47
CA ASP A 184 3.33 -15.64 -4.96
C ASP A 184 3.41 -15.61 -6.49
N GLU A 185 2.30 -15.89 -7.16
CA GLU A 185 2.22 -15.81 -8.62
C GLU A 185 2.35 -14.39 -9.14
N VAL A 186 1.74 -13.40 -8.47
CA VAL A 186 1.91 -11.98 -8.78
C VAL A 186 3.38 -11.56 -8.68
N TYR A 187 4.07 -11.98 -7.61
CA TYR A 187 5.51 -11.74 -7.47
C TYR A 187 6.33 -12.45 -8.55
N ARG A 188 6.05 -13.74 -8.80
CA ARG A 188 6.79 -14.57 -9.77
C ARG A 188 6.69 -14.02 -11.19
N LYS A 189 5.53 -13.48 -11.56
CA LYS A 189 5.30 -12.85 -12.86
C LYS A 189 5.86 -11.42 -12.95
N GLY A 190 6.41 -10.88 -11.86
CA GLY A 190 6.92 -9.51 -11.82
C GLY A 190 5.84 -8.46 -12.00
N MET A 191 4.59 -8.76 -11.64
CA MET A 191 3.43 -7.88 -11.85
C MET A 191 3.23 -6.85 -10.73
N VAL A 192 4.20 -6.74 -9.82
CA VAL A 192 4.19 -5.75 -8.75
C VAL A 192 4.86 -4.46 -9.21
N ASN A 193 4.34 -3.33 -8.72
CA ASN A 193 4.96 -2.04 -8.98
C ASN A 193 6.24 -1.93 -8.16
N TYR A 194 7.38 -2.05 -8.82
CA TYR A 194 8.67 -1.71 -8.21
C TYR A 194 8.95 -0.23 -8.45
N SER A 195 9.37 0.49 -7.40
CA SER A 195 10.07 1.76 -7.60
C SER A 195 11.40 1.43 -8.26
N MET A 196 11.52 1.71 -9.55
CA MET A 196 12.78 1.56 -10.25
C MET A 196 13.65 2.76 -9.89
N LEU A 197 14.57 2.56 -8.95
CA LEU A 197 15.77 3.39 -8.90
C LEU A 197 16.45 3.25 -10.27
N THR A 198 16.78 4.36 -10.92
CA THR A 198 17.78 4.35 -11.99
C THR A 198 19.02 3.71 -11.37
N ASN A 199 19.30 2.45 -11.71
CA ASN A 199 20.29 1.64 -11.01
C ASN A 199 21.70 2.09 -11.39
N THR A 200 22.18 3.14 -10.73
CA THR A 200 23.55 3.65 -10.89
C THR A 200 24.57 2.74 -10.21
N LYS A 201 24.17 1.67 -9.50
CA LYS A 201 25.12 0.78 -8.79
C LYS A 201 26.12 0.11 -9.73
N LEU A 202 25.80 -0.03 -11.01
CA LEU A 202 26.75 -0.51 -12.03
C LEU A 202 27.74 0.59 -12.42
N ASP A 203 27.26 1.81 -12.65
CA ASP A 203 28.11 2.98 -12.90
C ASP A 203 29.02 3.31 -11.70
N GLU A 204 28.50 3.24 -10.47
CA GLU A 204 29.21 3.44 -9.21
C GLU A 204 30.26 2.36 -8.94
N ARG A 205 30.11 1.18 -9.54
CA ARG A 205 31.10 0.10 -9.54
C ARG A 205 32.06 0.16 -10.73
N GLY A 206 31.97 1.20 -11.55
CA GLY A 206 32.87 1.42 -12.69
C GLY A 206 32.58 0.55 -13.91
N PHE A 207 31.41 -0.07 -14.00
CA PHE A 207 31.00 -0.81 -15.19
C PHE A 207 30.34 0.14 -16.20
N ARG A 208 31.11 0.50 -17.24
CA ARG A 208 30.64 1.18 -18.46
C ARG A 208 31.03 0.38 -19.68
#